data_AF-A0ABD0P5P6-F1
#
_entry.id   AF-A0ABD0P5P6-F1
#
_cell.length_a   1.000
_cell.length_b   1.000
_cell.length_c   1.000
_cell.angle_alpha   90.00
_cell.angle_beta   90.00
_cell.angle_gamma   90.00
#
_symmetry.space_group_name_H-M   'P 1'
#
loop_
_entity.id
_entity.type
_entity.pdbx_description
1 polymer ?
#
loop_
_entity_poly.entity_id
_entity_poly.type
_entity_poly.pdbx_seq_one_letter_code
_entity_poly.pdbx_strand_id
1 'polypeptide(L)' 'PFYSEDFYFEIPRPFQCLSFYVYTKSMFQIRDLPVGKVAIRKEDLYKYCGKENWFQLQPVDPHSEVQ' A
#
# COMPACT_ATOMS: atom_id res chain seq x y z
N PRO A 1 10.01 7.71 8.73
CA PRO A 1 11.14 7.06 8.02
C PRO A 1 11.16 7.55 6.57
N PHE A 2 12.33 7.71 5.96
CA PHE A 2 12.47 8.10 4.55
C PHE A 2 13.22 6.98 3.82
N TYR A 3 12.56 6.37 2.84
CA TYR A 3 13.07 5.17 2.14
C TYR A 3 13.77 5.53 0.81
N SER A 4 13.33 6.59 0.11
CA SER A 4 13.92 7.04 -1.16
C SER A 4 14.00 5.98 -2.26
N GLU A 5 13.09 5.01 -2.26
CA GLU A 5 13.07 3.92 -3.24
C GLU A 5 11.98 4.16 -4.29
N ASP A 6 12.33 3.92 -5.56
CA ASP A 6 11.40 3.93 -6.68
C ASP A 6 11.11 2.49 -7.15
N PHE A 7 9.83 2.17 -7.31
CA PHE A 7 9.38 0.84 -7.74
C PHE A 7 8.69 0.94 -9.10
N TYR A 8 9.04 0.02 -10.00
CA TYR A 8 8.43 -0.11 -11.33
C TYR A 8 7.86 -1.51 -11.46
N PHE A 9 6.58 -1.61 -11.79
CA PHE A 9 5.88 -2.88 -11.95
C PHE A 9 4.74 -2.77 -12.97
N GLU A 10 4.46 -3.87 -13.65
CA GLU A 10 3.30 -3.98 -14.53
C GLU A 10 2.10 -4.48 -13.74
N ILE A 11 0.94 -3.83 -13.91
CA ILE A 11 -0.31 -4.24 -13.27
C ILE A 11 -1.25 -4.79 -14.35
N PRO A 12 -1.80 -6.00 -14.16
CA PRO A 12 -2.87 -6.50 -15.03
C PRO A 12 -4.00 -5.48 -15.15
N ARG A 13 -4.45 -5.19 -16.37
CA ARG A 13 -5.48 -4.16 -16.63
C ARG A 13 -6.80 -4.35 -15.83
N PRO A 14 -7.31 -5.57 -15.57
CA PRO A 14 -8.45 -5.73 -14.67
C PRO A 14 -8.00 -5.58 -13.21
N PHE A 15 -8.28 -4.42 -12.62
CA PHE A 15 -8.16 -4.17 -11.18
C PHE A 15 -9.08 -3.03 -10.77
N GLN A 16 -9.44 -2.98 -9.48
CA GLN A 16 -10.30 -1.92 -8.93
C GLN A 16 -9.50 -0.90 -8.13
N CYS A 17 -8.60 -1.37 -7.27
CA CYS A 17 -7.77 -0.56 -6.40
C CYS A 17 -6.32 -1.04 -6.43
N LEU A 18 -5.39 -0.11 -6.33
CA LEU A 18 -3.99 -0.36 -6.04
C LEU A 18 -3.74 -0.05 -4.56
N SER A 19 -3.34 -1.05 -3.79
CA SER A 19 -3.13 -0.92 -2.35
C SER A 19 -1.66 -1.08 -1.98
N PHE A 20 -1.16 -0.15 -1.18
CA PHE A 20 0.18 -0.18 -0.60
C PHE A 20 0.07 -0.50 0.88
N TYR A 21 0.84 -1.47 1.35
CA TYR A 21 0.85 -1.89 2.75
C TYR A 21 2.21 -1.57 3.35
N VAL A 22 2.19 -0.99 4.55
CA VAL A 22 3.40 -0.71 5.33
C VAL A 22 3.44 -1.72 6.46
N TYR A 23 4.51 -2.50 6.52
CA TYR A 23 4.75 -3.47 7.58
C TYR A 23 5.90 -3.01 8.46
N THR A 24 5.84 -3.36 9.75
CA THR A 24 7.00 -3.24 10.64
C THR A 24 7.65 -4.62 10.77
N LYS A 25 8.94 -4.66 10.47
CA LYS A 25 9.73 -5.89 10.61
C LYS A 25 10.09 -6.09 12.08
N SER A 26 9.71 -7.23 12.65
CA SER A 26 10.01 -7.56 14.04
C SER A 26 10.86 -8.83 14.12
N MET A 27 12.04 -8.74 14.75
CA MET A 27 12.94 -9.88 14.92
C MET A 27 12.35 -11.02 15.77
N PHE A 28 11.28 -10.74 16.52
CA PHE A 28 10.67 -11.67 17.47
C PHE A 28 9.30 -12.20 17.05
N GLN A 29 8.75 -11.75 15.93
CA GLN A 29 7.43 -12.21 15.45
C GLN A 29 7.59 -13.07 14.19
N ILE A 30 6.83 -14.17 14.12
CA ILE A 30 6.80 -15.09 12.97
C ILE A 30 6.19 -14.40 11.73
N ARG A 31 5.39 -13.35 11.92
CA ARG A 31 4.76 -12.55 10.86
C ARG A 31 4.95 -11.08 11.13
N ASP A 32 5.28 -10.32 10.10
CA ASP A 32 5.36 -8.86 10.17
C ASP A 32 3.98 -8.27 10.44
N LEU A 33 3.91 -7.26 11.32
CA LEU A 33 2.67 -6.61 11.68
C LEU A 33 2.37 -5.47 10.69
N PRO A 34 1.17 -5.42 10.06
CA PRO A 34 0.80 -4.28 9.23
C PRO A 34 0.62 -3.04 10.10
N VAL A 35 1.36 -1.99 9.78
CA VAL A 35 1.23 -0.66 10.40
C VAL A 35 0.02 0.06 9.82
N GLY A 36 -0.23 -0.11 8.52
CA GLY A 36 -1.34 0.54 7.83
C GLY A 36 -1.30 0.26 6.33
N LYS A 37 -2.37 0.67 5.64
CA LYS A 37 -2.46 0.62 4.18
C LYS A 37 -2.97 1.92 3.57
N VAL A 38 -2.65 2.12 2.30
CA VAL A 38 -3.24 3.16 1.45
C VAL A 38 -3.79 2.46 0.22
N ALA A 39 -5.06 2.70 -0.11
CA ALA A 39 -5.69 2.17 -1.31
C ALA A 39 -6.09 3.30 -2.24
N ILE A 40 -5.64 3.24 -3.50
CA ILE A 40 -5.97 4.21 -4.54
C ILE A 40 -6.85 3.51 -5.57
N ARG A 41 -8.02 4.07 -5.87
CA ARG A 41 -8.88 3.52 -6.92
C ARG A 41 -8.23 3.70 -8.28
N LYS A 42 -8.44 2.73 -9.17
CA LYS A 42 -7.96 2.78 -10.55
C LYS A 42 -8.37 4.06 -11.25
N GLU A 43 -9.61 4.49 -11.05
CA GLU A 43 -10.15 5.74 -11.60
C GLU A 43 -9.46 7.00 -11.07
N ASP A 44 -8.76 6.95 -9.93
CA ASP A 44 -8.09 8.11 -9.34
C ASP A 44 -6.58 8.13 -9.62
N LEU A 45 -5.99 7.02 -10.10
CA LEU A 45 -4.53 6.91 -10.31
C LEU A 45 -3.96 8.03 -11.18
N TYR A 46 -4.68 8.44 -12.22
CA TYR A 46 -4.21 9.49 -13.13
C TYR A 46 -4.01 10.84 -12.43
N LYS A 47 -4.73 11.11 -11.33
CA LYS A 47 -4.67 12.38 -10.59
C LYS A 47 -3.31 12.57 -9.91
N TYR A 48 -2.63 11.48 -9.62
CA TYR A 48 -1.35 11.44 -8.89
C TYR A 48 -0.14 11.21 -9.80
N CYS A 49 -0.36 11.06 -11.12
CA CYS A 49 0.72 10.85 -12.08
C CYS A 49 1.67 12.06 -12.12
N GLY A 50 2.97 11.82 -11.95
CA GLY A 50 4.01 12.86 -12.00
C GLY A 50 3.95 13.87 -10.84
N LYS A 51 3.24 13.54 -9.74
CA LYS A 51 3.11 14.41 -8.57
C LYS A 51 3.43 13.65 -7.28
N GLU A 52 4.20 14.29 -6.41
CA GLU A 52 4.35 13.82 -5.03
C GLU A 52 3.07 14.10 -4.24
N ASN A 53 2.49 13.05 -3.66
CA ASN A 53 1.26 13.15 -2.87
C ASN A 53 1.44 12.43 -1.53
N TRP A 54 0.95 13.05 -0.47
CA TRP A 54 0.95 12.46 0.87
C TRP A 54 -0.39 11.79 1.13
N PHE A 55 -0.35 10.54 1.60
CA PHE A 55 -1.54 9.74 1.92
C PHE A 55 -1.54 9.39 3.40
N GLN A 56 -2.72 9.46 4.03
CA GLN A 56 -2.90 9.01 5.41
C GLN A 56 -3.04 7.48 5.46
N LEU A 57 -2.18 6.83 6.25
CA LEU A 57 -2.28 5.39 6.49
C LEU A 57 -3.59 5.04 7.18
N GLN A 58 -4.35 4.14 6.57
CA GLN A 58 -5.55 3.58 7.16
C GLN A 58 -5.20 2.33 7.97
N PRO A 59 -5.85 2.09 9.11
CA PRO A 59 -5.66 0.85 9.88
C PRO A 59 -6.03 -0.36 9.03
N VAL A 60 -5.23 -1.42 9.13
CA VAL A 60 -5.54 -2.72 8.51
C VAL A 60 -6.22 -3.58 9.56
N ASP A 61 -7.47 -3.98 9.31
CA ASP A 61 -8.14 -4.98 10.13
C ASP A 61 -7.53 -6.36 9.80
N PRO A 62 -6.91 -7.05 10.79
CA PRO A 62 -6.32 -8.37 10.61
C PRO A 62 -7.30 -9.45 10.12
N HIS A 63 -8.61 -9.22 10.25
CA HIS A 63 -9.67 -10.16 9.86
C HIS A 63 -10.35 -9.78 8.53
N SER A 64 -10.02 -8.64 7.91
CA SER A 64 -10.68 -8.20 6.67
C SER A 64 -10.15 -8.87 5.40
N GLU A 65 -8.97 -9.49 5.46
CA GLU A 65 -8.38 -10.24 4.35
C GLU A 65 -8.77 -11.72 4.45
N VAL A 66 -10.08 -12.00 4.42
CA VAL A 66 -10.55 -13.37 4.19
C VAL A 66 -10.37 -13.66 2.71
N GLN A 67 -9.41 -14.54 2.43
CA GLN A 67 -8.88 -14.91 1.11
C GLN A 67 -9.84 -15.80 0.32
#